data_AF-A0A2N7YLH5-F1
#
_entry.id   AF-A0A2N7YLH5-F1
#
_cell.length_a   1.000
_cell.length_b   1.000
_cell.length_c   1.000
_cell.angle_alpha   90.00
_cell.angle_beta   90.00
_cell.angle_gamma   90.00
#
_symmetry.space_group_name_H-M   'P 1'
#
loop_
_entity.id
_entity.type
_entity.pdbx_description
1 polymer ?
#
loop_
_entity_poly.entity_id
_entity_poly.type
_entity_poly.pdbx_seq_one_letter_code
_entity_poly.pdbx_strand_id
1 'polypeptide(L)'
;MSWALSLPVQTLKDSSARHVLLCLANYAGSNGTGAFPSASTLAQDTGLSERTVRYKLDDLEQSGLIKKGNQAIAAVHIDRHDRRPVVYDLQILRGANPAPRAKRGADDAAGCNSQHNGVQPGTERGAAAAPNPSLNHQGTEEQQQRELSDLIAEQDRQALEQQDDRQRFAMFAEFEPSVEALETQLKIAGLPADALTAELLSGFKGFFVAKTSVVDTAAGWCFKLVGWIKRERALAASTATNEEGSAGDDWAAKGVRL
;
A
#
# COMPACT_ATOMS: atom_id res chain seq x y z
N MET A 1 -3.65 -9.33 -7.82
CA MET A 1 -3.55 -10.67 -7.21
C MET A 1 -4.72 -11.60 -7.61
N SER A 2 -6.00 -11.17 -7.60
CA SER A 2 -7.15 -12.07 -7.82
C SER A 2 -7.36 -12.60 -9.25
N TRP A 3 -6.83 -11.94 -10.28
CA TRP A 3 -7.10 -12.33 -11.68
C TRP A 3 -6.45 -13.66 -12.08
N ALA A 4 -5.19 -13.92 -11.71
CA ALA A 4 -4.52 -15.16 -12.08
C ALA A 4 -5.21 -16.41 -11.50
N LEU A 5 -5.82 -16.28 -10.32
CA LEU A 5 -6.63 -17.33 -9.67
C LEU A 5 -8.01 -17.51 -10.32
N SER A 6 -8.53 -16.49 -11.00
CA SER A 6 -9.82 -16.53 -11.71
C SER A 6 -9.75 -17.20 -13.08
N LEU A 7 -8.55 -17.51 -13.58
CA LEU A 7 -8.38 -18.21 -14.85
C LEU A 7 -8.95 -19.63 -14.76
N PRO A 8 -9.88 -20.03 -15.65
CA PRO A 8 -10.46 -21.36 -15.64
C PRO A 8 -9.38 -22.44 -15.65
N VAL A 9 -9.56 -23.52 -14.89
CA VAL A 9 -8.61 -24.64 -14.86
C VAL A 9 -8.35 -25.19 -16.28
N GLN A 10 -9.34 -25.06 -17.17
CA GLN A 10 -9.30 -25.52 -18.56
C GLN A 10 -8.30 -24.79 -19.46
N THR A 11 -7.95 -23.52 -19.19
CA THR A 11 -7.00 -22.76 -20.04
C THR A 11 -5.54 -23.12 -19.79
N LEU A 12 -5.23 -23.65 -18.60
CA LEU A 12 -3.90 -24.11 -18.20
C LEU A 12 -4.03 -25.46 -17.48
N LYS A 13 -3.84 -26.57 -18.20
CA LYS A 13 -3.91 -27.91 -17.60
C LYS A 13 -2.71 -28.24 -16.72
N ASP A 14 -1.56 -27.63 -16.99
CA ASP A 14 -0.33 -27.86 -16.25
C ASP A 14 -0.30 -27.03 -14.95
N SER A 15 -0.20 -27.73 -13.82
CA SER A 15 -0.10 -27.14 -12.48
C SER A 15 1.16 -26.30 -12.33
N SER A 16 2.30 -26.76 -12.86
CA SER A 16 3.57 -26.04 -12.77
C SER A 16 3.54 -24.73 -13.55
N ALA A 17 2.95 -24.72 -14.75
CA ALA A 17 2.75 -23.51 -15.54
C ALA A 17 1.85 -22.49 -14.81
N ARG A 18 0.76 -22.95 -14.17
CA ARG A 18 -0.10 -22.09 -13.37
C ARG A 18 0.64 -21.48 -12.17
N HIS A 19 1.48 -22.26 -11.50
CA HIS A 19 2.26 -21.77 -10.37
C HIS A 19 3.29 -20.72 -10.81
N VAL A 20 4.00 -20.95 -11.92
CA VAL A 20 4.92 -19.96 -12.53
C VAL A 20 4.18 -18.68 -12.91
N LEU A 21 3.00 -18.78 -13.51
CA LEU A 21 2.18 -17.61 -13.86
C LEU A 21 1.76 -16.81 -12.61
N LEU A 22 1.39 -17.50 -11.53
CA LEU A 22 1.02 -16.86 -10.26
C LEU A 22 2.22 -16.11 -9.64
N CYS A 23 3.39 -16.74 -9.61
CA CYS A 23 4.62 -16.10 -9.13
C CYS A 23 5.00 -14.91 -10.00
N LEU A 24 4.97 -15.05 -11.34
CA LEU A 24 5.23 -13.96 -12.27
C LEU A 24 4.26 -12.79 -12.05
N ALA A 25 3.00 -13.07 -11.72
CA ALA A 25 1.99 -12.04 -11.45
C ALA A 25 2.25 -11.19 -10.20
N ASN A 26 3.03 -11.68 -9.25
CA ASN A 26 3.44 -10.89 -8.08
C ASN A 26 4.45 -9.79 -8.43
N TYR A 27 5.18 -9.94 -9.53
CA TYR A 27 6.16 -8.97 -10.02
C TYR A 27 5.57 -8.01 -11.06
N ALA A 28 4.34 -8.23 -11.51
CA ALA A 28 3.68 -7.36 -12.47
C ALA A 28 3.04 -6.14 -11.77
N GLY A 29 3.00 -5.00 -12.46
CA GLY A 29 2.25 -3.83 -11.99
C GLY A 29 0.74 -4.05 -11.93
N SER A 30 -0.02 -3.06 -11.47
CA SER A 30 -1.49 -3.10 -11.33
C SER A 30 -2.25 -3.47 -12.61
N ASN A 31 -1.67 -3.16 -13.77
CA ASN A 31 -2.20 -3.48 -15.10
C ASN A 31 -1.68 -4.80 -15.68
N GLY A 32 -0.90 -5.58 -14.92
CA GLY A 32 -0.28 -6.81 -15.39
C GLY A 32 0.98 -6.61 -16.22
N THR A 33 1.52 -5.40 -16.31
CA THR A 33 2.66 -5.07 -17.17
C THR A 33 3.98 -5.01 -16.39
N GLY A 34 5.09 -5.26 -17.09
CA GLY A 34 6.43 -4.97 -16.59
C GLY A 34 6.95 -5.96 -15.54
N ALA A 35 6.58 -7.23 -15.61
CA ALA A 35 7.18 -8.25 -14.74
C ALA A 35 8.52 -8.70 -15.29
N PHE A 36 9.62 -8.52 -14.55
CA PHE A 36 10.96 -8.92 -14.99
C PHE A 36 11.77 -9.71 -13.94
N PRO A 37 11.18 -10.68 -13.22
CA PRO A 37 11.98 -11.54 -12.35
C PRO A 37 12.96 -12.38 -13.20
N SER A 38 14.13 -12.67 -12.64
CA SER A 38 15.06 -13.59 -13.29
C SER A 38 14.54 -15.04 -13.25
N ALA A 39 15.01 -15.90 -14.15
CA ALA A 39 14.67 -17.32 -14.11
C ALA A 39 15.10 -18.00 -12.80
N SER A 40 16.22 -17.54 -12.21
CA SER A 40 16.70 -17.96 -10.89
C SER A 40 15.72 -17.56 -9.78
N THR A 41 15.23 -16.32 -9.81
CA THR A 41 14.26 -15.81 -8.84
C THR A 41 12.97 -16.61 -8.89
N LEU A 42 12.42 -16.82 -10.09
CA LEU A 42 11.22 -17.64 -10.26
C LEU A 42 11.44 -19.10 -9.86
N ALA A 43 12.62 -19.66 -10.10
CA ALA A 43 12.97 -21.01 -9.65
C ALA A 43 12.94 -21.13 -8.13
N GLN A 44 13.48 -20.13 -7.43
CA GLN A 44 13.44 -20.07 -5.96
C GLN A 44 12.01 -19.94 -5.43
N ASP A 45 11.20 -19.09 -6.05
CA ASP A 45 9.81 -18.85 -5.63
C ASP A 45 8.90 -20.06 -5.86
N THR A 46 9.13 -20.79 -6.96
CA THR A 46 8.29 -21.92 -7.38
C THR A 46 8.80 -23.29 -6.90
N GLY A 47 10.05 -23.37 -6.46
CA GLY A 47 10.73 -24.64 -6.16
C GLY A 47 11.05 -25.50 -7.40
N LEU A 48 10.88 -24.96 -8.61
CA LEU A 48 11.18 -25.65 -9.87
C LEU A 48 12.63 -25.38 -10.30
N SER A 49 13.18 -26.24 -11.18
CA SER A 49 14.48 -25.96 -11.80
C SER A 49 14.37 -24.77 -12.77
N GLU A 50 15.46 -24.00 -12.94
CA GLU A 50 15.46 -22.89 -13.92
C GLU A 50 15.09 -23.35 -15.33
N ARG A 51 15.49 -24.56 -15.73
CA ARG A 51 15.16 -25.14 -17.03
C ARG A 51 13.65 -25.31 -17.15
N THR A 52 13.01 -25.86 -16.12
CA THR A 52 11.55 -26.02 -16.06
C THR A 52 10.86 -24.67 -16.11
N VAL A 53 11.32 -23.68 -15.35
CA VAL A 53 10.75 -22.33 -15.36
C VAL A 53 10.80 -21.73 -16.76
N ARG A 54 11.94 -21.80 -17.46
CA ARG A 54 12.06 -21.31 -18.84
C ARG A 54 11.05 -21.99 -19.78
N TYR A 55 10.97 -23.32 -19.73
CA TYR A 55 9.96 -24.05 -20.52
C TYR A 55 8.53 -23.64 -20.21
N LYS A 56 8.21 -23.39 -18.93
CA LYS A 56 6.86 -22.94 -18.56
C LYS A 56 6.58 -21.50 -18.97
N LEU A 57 7.58 -20.63 -18.99
CA LEU A 57 7.43 -19.30 -19.59
C LEU A 57 7.18 -19.39 -21.10
N ASP A 58 7.88 -20.29 -21.81
CA ASP A 58 7.64 -20.55 -23.24
C ASP A 58 6.22 -21.09 -23.49
N ASP A 59 5.77 -22.08 -22.70
CA ASP A 59 4.40 -22.63 -22.76
C ASP A 59 3.34 -21.52 -22.50
N LEU A 60 3.61 -20.61 -21.55
CA LEU A 60 2.73 -19.49 -21.22
C LEU A 60 2.71 -18.41 -22.34
N GLU A 61 3.85 -18.16 -22.99
CA GLU A 61 3.94 -17.26 -24.15
C GLU A 61 3.18 -17.86 -25.34
N GLN A 62 3.36 -19.17 -25.60
CA GLN A 62 2.67 -19.88 -26.69
C GLN A 62 1.15 -19.97 -26.49
N SER A 63 0.69 -20.10 -25.24
CA SER A 63 -0.73 -20.07 -24.89
C SER A 63 -1.34 -18.65 -24.89
N GLY A 64 -0.52 -17.62 -25.11
CA GLY A 64 -0.97 -16.22 -25.19
C GLY A 64 -1.39 -15.61 -23.86
N LEU A 65 -1.01 -16.22 -22.73
CA LEU A 65 -1.31 -15.70 -21.40
C LEU A 65 -0.30 -14.64 -20.96
N ILE A 66 0.91 -14.69 -21.52
CA ILE A 66 1.94 -13.67 -21.34
C ILE A 66 2.49 -13.26 -22.71
N LYS A 67 3.06 -12.06 -22.79
CA LYS A 67 3.82 -11.58 -23.94
C LYS A 67 5.10 -10.93 -23.45
N LYS A 68 6.11 -10.83 -24.33
CA LYS A 68 7.28 -9.99 -24.06
C LYS A 68 6.84 -8.53 -23.97
N GLY A 69 7.12 -7.92 -22.82
CA GLY A 69 6.80 -6.54 -22.52
C GLY A 69 7.90 -5.58 -22.95
N ASN A 70 7.85 -4.35 -22.41
CA ASN A 70 8.83 -3.33 -22.70
C ASN A 70 10.19 -3.64 -22.03
N GLN A 71 11.14 -4.16 -22.81
CA GLN A 71 12.48 -4.53 -22.34
C GLN A 71 13.31 -3.34 -21.84
N ALA A 72 12.95 -2.10 -22.22
CA ALA A 72 13.63 -0.91 -21.72
C ALA A 72 13.49 -0.75 -20.19
N ILE A 73 12.42 -1.30 -19.59
CA ILE A 73 12.21 -1.24 -18.13
C ILE A 73 13.34 -1.98 -17.41
N ALA A 74 13.74 -3.16 -17.88
CA ALA A 74 14.88 -3.88 -17.31
C ALA A 74 16.20 -3.13 -17.52
N ALA A 75 16.33 -2.41 -18.64
CA ALA A 75 17.53 -1.64 -18.95
C ALA A 75 17.76 -0.45 -18.01
N VAL A 76 16.69 0.15 -17.48
CA VAL A 76 16.77 1.24 -16.49
C VAL A 76 17.25 0.73 -15.13
N HIS A 77 16.90 -0.50 -14.76
CA HIS A 77 17.24 -1.06 -13.45
C HIS A 77 18.56 -1.84 -13.44
N ILE A 78 19.00 -2.33 -14.61
CA ILE A 78 20.19 -3.17 -14.74
C ILE A 78 21.03 -2.65 -15.92
N ASP A 79 22.14 -1.98 -15.60
CA ASP A 79 23.06 -1.43 -16.61
C ASP A 79 23.75 -2.53 -17.43
N ARG A 80 24.02 -3.69 -16.82
CA ARG A 80 24.73 -4.80 -17.47
C ARG A 80 23.82 -5.57 -18.42
N HIS A 81 24.06 -5.47 -19.73
CA HIS A 81 23.19 -6.06 -20.76
C HIS A 81 23.00 -7.59 -20.63
N ASP A 82 24.06 -8.33 -20.32
CA ASP A 82 24.04 -9.81 -20.22
C ASP A 82 23.24 -10.35 -19.03
N ARG A 83 22.95 -9.49 -18.04
CA ARG A 83 22.21 -9.87 -16.83
C ARG A 83 20.75 -9.43 -16.87
N ARG A 84 20.30 -8.81 -17.96
CA ARG A 84 18.93 -8.30 -18.08
C ARG A 84 17.97 -9.47 -18.24
N PRO A 85 17.04 -9.67 -17.29
CA PRO A 85 15.96 -10.63 -17.47
C PRO A 85 14.99 -10.13 -18.54
N VAL A 86 14.25 -11.06 -19.14
CA VAL A 86 13.19 -10.74 -20.09
C VAL A 86 12.00 -10.16 -19.32
N VAL A 87 11.52 -9.01 -19.77
CA VAL A 87 10.30 -8.39 -19.26
C VAL A 87 9.09 -9.07 -19.91
N TYR A 88 8.11 -9.47 -19.11
CA TYR A 88 6.85 -10.04 -19.53
C TYR A 88 5.67 -9.15 -19.10
N ASP A 89 4.68 -9.04 -19.96
CA ASP A 89 3.37 -8.49 -19.64
C ASP A 89 2.34 -9.63 -19.63
N LEU A 90 1.53 -9.66 -18.59
CA LEU A 90 0.42 -10.58 -18.43
C LEU A 90 -0.77 -10.08 -19.25
N GLN A 91 -1.40 -10.99 -19.99
CA GLN A 91 -2.59 -10.70 -20.76
C GLN A 91 -3.82 -10.78 -19.86
N ILE A 92 -3.96 -9.79 -18.98
CA ILE A 92 -5.16 -9.60 -18.19
C ILE A 92 -6.27 -9.18 -19.14
N LEU A 93 -7.11 -10.13 -19.58
CA LEU A 93 -8.35 -9.83 -20.31
C LEU A 93 -9.32 -9.11 -19.36
N ARG A 94 -9.06 -7.83 -19.10
CA ARG A 94 -9.94 -6.94 -18.34
C ARG A 94 -10.88 -6.27 -19.35
N GLY A 95 -11.93 -7.00 -19.73
CA GLY A 95 -12.97 -6.51 -20.62
C GLY A 95 -13.64 -7.64 -21.37
N ALA A 96 -14.97 -7.56 -21.54
CA ALA A 96 -15.68 -8.38 -22.52
C ALA A 96 -14.97 -8.27 -23.88
N ASN A 97 -14.99 -9.35 -24.69
CA ASN A 97 -14.54 -9.28 -26.08
C ASN A 97 -15.08 -7.98 -26.68
N PRO A 98 -14.23 -7.08 -27.20
CA PRO A 98 -14.74 -5.92 -27.91
C PRO A 98 -15.64 -6.49 -29.01
N ALA A 99 -16.93 -6.16 -28.93
CA ALA A 99 -17.90 -6.62 -29.93
C ALA A 99 -17.30 -6.31 -31.31
N PRO A 100 -17.40 -7.22 -32.29
CA PRO A 100 -16.81 -7.01 -33.61
C PRO A 100 -17.41 -5.75 -34.21
N ARG A 101 -16.73 -4.62 -34.05
CA ARG A 101 -17.08 -3.37 -34.70
C ARG A 101 -16.65 -3.55 -36.14
N ALA A 102 -17.60 -3.97 -36.98
CA ALA A 102 -17.55 -3.59 -38.38
C ALA A 102 -17.36 -2.07 -38.41
N LYS A 103 -16.36 -1.61 -39.18
CA LYS A 103 -15.99 -0.22 -39.46
C LYS A 103 -16.96 0.82 -38.89
N ARG A 104 -16.45 1.72 -38.05
CA ARG A 104 -17.12 3.00 -37.80
C ARG A 104 -17.27 3.68 -39.16
N GLY A 105 -18.46 3.60 -39.76
CA GLY A 105 -18.86 4.37 -40.93
C GLY A 105 -18.89 5.83 -40.52
N ALA A 106 -17.72 6.47 -40.60
CA ALA A 106 -17.66 7.91 -40.78
C ALA A 106 -17.77 8.12 -42.29
N ASP A 107 -19.00 7.99 -42.77
CA ASP A 107 -19.40 8.47 -44.07
C ASP A 107 -20.04 9.82 -43.74
N ASP A 108 -19.41 10.93 -44.13
CA ASP A 108 -19.80 12.31 -43.82
C ASP A 108 -21.13 12.75 -44.51
N ALA A 109 -22.08 11.83 -44.66
CA ALA A 109 -23.40 12.12 -45.18
C ALA A 109 -24.34 12.50 -44.02
N ALA A 110 -24.55 13.81 -43.84
CA ALA A 110 -25.64 14.33 -43.03
C ALA A 110 -26.97 13.77 -43.55
N GLY A 111 -27.51 12.77 -42.83
CA GLY A 111 -28.82 12.19 -43.09
C GLY A 111 -29.94 13.12 -42.64
N CYS A 112 -30.17 14.22 -43.37
CA CYS A 112 -31.34 15.06 -43.22
C CYS A 112 -32.07 15.12 -44.57
N ASN A 113 -33.14 14.33 -44.71
CA ASN A 113 -34.03 14.43 -45.86
C ASN A 113 -34.96 15.64 -45.64
N SER A 114 -34.77 16.69 -46.44
CA SER A 114 -35.61 17.88 -46.49
C SER A 114 -36.85 17.65 -47.35
N GLN A 115 -37.80 16.85 -46.85
CA GLN A 115 -39.13 16.74 -47.45
C GLN A 115 -40.20 17.25 -46.47
N HIS A 116 -40.56 18.52 -46.67
CA HIS A 116 -41.65 19.21 -46.00
C HIS A 116 -42.91 19.05 -46.87
N ASN A 117 -43.61 17.92 -46.78
CA ASN A 117 -44.94 17.79 -47.38
C ASN A 117 -45.73 16.68 -46.69
N GLY A 118 -46.72 17.09 -45.89
CA GLY A 118 -47.64 16.16 -45.23
C GLY A 118 -48.27 16.67 -43.93
N VAL A 119 -48.54 17.96 -43.77
CA VAL A 119 -49.39 18.43 -42.66
C VAL A 119 -50.84 18.44 -43.15
N GLN A 120 -51.68 17.57 -42.58
CA GLN A 120 -53.13 17.72 -42.64
C GLN A 120 -53.61 18.54 -41.44
N PRO A 121 -54.40 19.61 -41.63
CA PRO A 121 -54.91 20.43 -40.55
C PRO A 121 -56.19 19.79 -39.98
N GLY A 122 -56.03 18.99 -38.92
CA GLY A 122 -57.14 18.60 -38.05
C GLY A 122 -57.75 17.22 -38.32
N THR A 123 -57.81 16.41 -37.26
CA THR A 123 -58.87 15.42 -36.99
C THR A 123 -58.86 15.15 -35.49
N GLU A 124 -60.03 14.73 -35.00
CA GLU A 124 -60.62 15.06 -33.72
C GLU A 124 -60.06 14.27 -32.53
N ARG A 125 -60.17 14.95 -31.39
CA ARG A 125 -59.83 14.53 -30.03
C ARG A 125 -60.56 13.23 -29.68
N GLY A 126 -59.80 12.16 -29.42
CA GLY A 126 -60.31 10.88 -28.94
C GLY A 126 -59.48 10.30 -27.78
N ALA A 127 -60.19 9.93 -26.71
CA ALA A 127 -59.79 9.26 -25.46
C ALA A 127 -59.08 10.11 -24.38
N ALA A 128 -59.63 10.04 -23.16
CA ALA A 128 -59.22 10.77 -21.97
C ALA A 128 -57.78 10.42 -21.55
N ALA A 129 -57.06 11.43 -21.05
CA ALA A 129 -55.74 11.27 -20.45
C ALA A 129 -55.79 10.17 -19.38
N ALA A 130 -54.92 9.16 -19.52
CA ALA A 130 -54.62 8.25 -18.43
C ALA A 130 -54.16 9.06 -17.21
N PRO A 131 -54.61 8.74 -15.98
CA PRO A 131 -54.15 9.46 -14.81
C PRO A 131 -52.63 9.30 -14.68
N ASN A 132 -51.95 10.42 -14.45
CA ASN A 132 -50.52 10.44 -14.17
C ASN A 132 -50.23 9.45 -13.01
N PRO A 133 -49.30 8.48 -13.17
CA PRO A 133 -48.83 7.73 -12.04
C PRO A 133 -48.25 8.72 -11.04
N SER A 134 -48.78 8.68 -9.82
CA SER A 134 -48.35 9.55 -8.72
C SER A 134 -46.85 9.42 -8.52
N LEU A 135 -46.14 10.48 -8.90
CA LEU A 135 -45.04 11.07 -8.14
C LEU A 135 -44.27 10.08 -7.24
N ASN A 136 -43.38 9.28 -7.86
CA ASN A 136 -42.12 8.98 -7.18
C ASN A 136 -41.35 10.30 -7.12
N HIS A 137 -41.51 11.03 -6.03
CA HIS A 137 -40.69 12.18 -5.73
C HIS A 137 -39.23 11.71 -5.65
N GLN A 138 -38.48 11.87 -6.73
CA GLN A 138 -37.03 11.82 -6.67
C GLN A 138 -36.61 13.00 -5.80
N GLY A 139 -36.24 12.73 -4.55
CA GLY A 139 -35.41 13.68 -3.80
C GLY A 139 -34.25 14.04 -4.71
N THR A 140 -34.08 15.33 -4.95
CA THR A 140 -33.14 15.91 -5.93
C THR A 140 -31.84 15.11 -5.92
N GLU A 141 -31.51 14.45 -7.02
CA GLU A 141 -30.32 13.59 -7.12
C GLU A 141 -29.05 14.34 -6.67
N GLU A 142 -29.02 15.66 -6.80
CA GLU A 142 -27.98 16.55 -6.28
C GLU A 142 -27.82 16.53 -4.76
N GLN A 143 -28.91 16.37 -4.00
CA GLN A 143 -28.88 16.39 -2.54
C GLN A 143 -28.32 15.05 -2.01
N GLN A 144 -28.73 13.93 -2.61
CA GLN A 144 -28.13 12.61 -2.34
C GLN A 144 -26.67 12.54 -2.78
N GLN A 145 -26.31 13.13 -3.93
CA GLN A 145 -24.92 13.19 -4.39
C GLN A 145 -24.03 14.04 -3.47
N ARG A 146 -24.54 15.15 -2.91
CA ARG A 146 -23.81 15.97 -1.93
C ARG A 146 -23.61 15.23 -0.61
N GLU A 147 -24.67 14.62 -0.07
CA GLU A 147 -24.58 13.81 1.15
C GLU A 147 -23.59 12.65 1.01
N LEU A 148 -23.59 11.97 -0.15
CA LEU A 148 -22.61 10.93 -0.45
C LEU A 148 -21.19 11.48 -0.60
N SER A 149 -21.01 12.66 -1.21
CA SER A 149 -19.70 13.31 -1.37
C SER A 149 -19.12 13.74 -0.02
N ASP A 150 -19.96 14.28 0.87
CA ASP A 150 -19.56 14.68 2.22
C ASP A 150 -19.17 13.46 3.07
N LEU A 151 -19.91 12.35 2.96
CA LEU A 151 -19.56 11.09 3.61
C LEU A 151 -18.26 10.48 3.07
N ILE A 152 -18.03 10.55 1.75
CA ILE A 152 -16.78 10.10 1.14
C ILE A 152 -15.61 10.98 1.61
N ALA A 153 -15.78 12.30 1.66
CA ALA A 153 -14.75 13.22 2.12
C ALA A 153 -14.39 13.00 3.61
N GLU A 154 -15.39 12.73 4.45
CA GLU A 154 -15.16 12.39 5.86
C GLU A 154 -14.46 11.03 6.00
N GLN A 155 -14.85 10.03 5.20
CA GLN A 155 -14.19 8.73 5.16
C GLN A 155 -12.73 8.84 4.68
N ASP A 156 -12.45 9.65 3.66
CA ASP A 156 -11.10 9.89 3.16
C ASP A 156 -10.25 10.63 4.22
N ARG A 157 -10.82 11.62 4.93
CA ARG A 157 -10.11 12.29 6.03
C ARG A 157 -9.73 11.31 7.14
N GLN A 158 -10.66 10.46 7.55
CA GLN A 158 -10.41 9.42 8.56
C GLN A 158 -9.37 8.39 8.09
N ALA A 159 -9.36 8.05 6.80
CA ALA A 159 -8.36 7.15 6.21
C ALA A 159 -6.96 7.78 6.21
N LEU A 160 -6.85 9.08 5.94
CA LEU A 160 -5.59 9.84 6.00
C LEU A 160 -5.03 9.93 7.43
N GLU A 161 -5.87 10.25 8.42
CA GLU A 161 -5.48 10.27 9.85
C GLU A 161 -4.98 8.88 10.32
N GLN A 162 -5.66 7.79 9.94
CA GLN A 162 -5.19 6.43 10.23
C GLN A 162 -3.90 6.03 9.51
N GLN A 163 -3.59 6.69 8.38
CA GLN A 163 -2.38 6.42 7.61
C GLN A 163 -1.16 7.08 8.26
N ASP A 164 -1.32 8.25 8.88
CA ASP A 164 -0.23 8.95 9.61
C ASP A 164 0.29 8.10 10.78
N ASP A 165 -0.57 7.39 11.51
CA ASP A 165 -0.16 6.49 12.61
C ASP A 165 0.72 5.31 12.15
N ARG A 166 0.58 4.91 10.88
CA ARG A 166 1.35 3.82 10.27
C ARG A 166 2.62 4.32 9.57
N GLN A 167 2.75 5.63 9.37
CA GLN A 167 3.90 6.21 8.73
C GLN A 167 5.14 6.04 9.60
N ARG A 168 6.20 5.52 9.00
CA ARG A 168 7.50 5.37 9.65
C ARG A 168 8.37 6.58 9.31
N PHE A 169 8.90 7.25 10.31
CA PHE A 169 9.76 8.42 10.15
C PHE A 169 11.03 8.32 11.00
N ALA A 170 12.09 8.98 10.54
CA ALA A 170 13.29 9.20 11.34
C ALA A 170 13.01 10.28 12.40
N MET A 171 13.61 10.16 13.58
CA MET A 171 13.40 11.12 14.67
C MET A 171 13.73 12.56 14.23
N PHE A 172 12.89 13.51 14.63
CA PHE A 172 13.06 14.95 14.39
C PHE A 172 12.95 15.73 15.70
N ALA A 173 13.45 16.97 15.73
CA ALA A 173 13.59 17.74 16.99
C ALA A 173 12.23 18.12 17.61
N GLU A 174 11.26 18.42 16.76
CA GLU A 174 9.90 18.83 17.10
C GLU A 174 8.98 17.64 17.42
N PHE A 175 9.51 16.41 17.47
CA PHE A 175 8.71 15.23 17.75
C PHE A 175 7.99 15.34 19.11
N GLU A 176 6.67 15.23 19.11
CA GLU A 176 5.86 15.15 20.32
C GLU A 176 5.29 13.74 20.47
N PRO A 177 5.54 13.03 21.59
CA PRO A 177 4.99 11.71 21.80
C PRO A 177 3.47 11.80 22.03
N SER A 178 2.71 10.97 21.33
CA SER A 178 1.28 10.82 21.59
C SER A 178 1.05 10.41 23.05
N VAL A 179 0.24 11.18 23.79
CA VAL A 179 -0.06 10.95 25.20
C VAL A 179 -0.65 9.56 25.43
N GLU A 180 -1.64 9.17 24.61
CA GLU A 180 -2.30 7.86 24.71
C GLU A 180 -1.34 6.68 24.48
N ALA A 181 -0.56 6.73 23.40
CA ALA A 181 0.43 5.70 23.08
C ALA A 181 1.53 5.62 24.16
N LEU A 182 2.01 6.77 24.66
CA LEU A 182 3.01 6.83 25.71
C LEU A 182 2.50 6.25 27.02
N GLU A 183 1.30 6.63 27.47
CA GLU A 183 0.68 6.08 28.68
C GLU A 183 0.51 4.57 28.59
N THR A 184 0.07 4.07 27.44
CA THR A 184 -0.09 2.64 27.20
C THR A 184 1.26 1.93 27.33
N GLN A 185 2.32 2.47 26.73
CA GLN A 185 3.65 1.87 26.82
C GLN A 185 4.25 1.94 28.24
N LEU A 186 4.02 3.04 28.98
CA LEU A 186 4.43 3.17 30.37
C LEU A 186 3.72 2.15 31.28
N LYS A 187 2.40 1.97 31.09
CA LYS A 187 1.61 0.94 31.78
C LYS A 187 2.14 -0.46 31.50
N ILE A 188 2.43 -0.78 30.23
CA ILE A 188 3.01 -2.07 29.83
C ILE A 188 4.39 -2.29 30.47
N ALA A 189 5.22 -1.25 30.56
CA ALA A 189 6.54 -1.32 31.15
C ALA A 189 6.57 -1.28 32.69
N GLY A 190 5.42 -1.08 33.34
CA GLY A 190 5.31 -0.95 34.79
C GLY A 190 5.94 0.32 35.35
N LEU A 191 6.01 1.39 34.56
CA LEU A 191 6.54 2.69 34.97
C LEU A 191 5.40 3.65 35.35
N PRO A 192 5.64 4.59 36.28
CA PRO A 192 4.63 5.58 36.64
C PRO A 192 4.40 6.55 35.47
N ALA A 193 3.19 7.15 35.41
CA ALA A 193 2.79 8.01 34.30
C ALA A 193 3.63 9.30 34.18
N ASP A 194 4.27 9.72 35.26
CA ASP A 194 5.16 10.88 35.36
C ASP A 194 6.64 10.53 35.10
N ALA A 195 6.95 9.32 34.64
CA ALA A 195 8.32 8.87 34.45
C ALA A 195 9.09 9.62 33.34
N LEU A 196 8.39 10.32 32.45
CA LEU A 196 8.99 11.11 31.38
C LEU A 196 9.32 12.52 31.88
N THR A 197 10.60 12.86 31.97
CA THR A 197 11.07 14.23 32.20
C THR A 197 11.51 14.89 30.89
N ALA A 198 11.52 16.23 30.87
CA ALA A 198 11.96 17.01 29.71
C ALA A 198 13.42 16.73 29.32
N GLU A 199 14.28 16.46 30.30
CA GLU A 199 15.69 16.12 30.09
C GLU A 199 15.84 14.76 29.39
N LEU A 200 15.09 13.74 29.84
CA LEU A 200 15.09 12.42 29.22
C LEU A 200 14.57 12.47 27.79
N LEU A 201 13.50 13.24 27.54
CA LEU A 201 12.98 13.46 26.19
C LEU A 201 14.02 14.14 25.30
N SER A 202 14.69 15.17 25.80
CA SER A 202 15.72 15.92 25.06
C SER A 202 16.93 15.05 24.73
N GLY A 203 17.40 14.24 25.68
CA GLY A 203 18.50 13.30 25.47
C GLY A 203 18.15 12.22 24.43
N PHE A 204 16.94 11.67 24.51
CA PHE A 204 16.42 10.71 23.53
C PHE A 204 16.33 11.32 22.12
N LYS A 205 15.76 12.52 22.00
CA LYS A 205 15.70 13.27 20.73
C LYS A 205 17.09 13.52 20.18
N GLY A 206 18.02 14.05 20.98
CA GLY A 206 19.39 14.34 20.56
C GLY A 206 20.10 13.10 20.02
N PHE A 207 19.96 11.95 20.68
CA PHE A 207 20.57 10.69 20.23
C PHE A 207 20.00 10.19 18.89
N PHE A 208 18.67 10.21 18.72
CA PHE A 208 18.03 9.65 17.53
C PHE A 208 17.97 10.62 16.34
N VAL A 209 17.93 11.94 16.57
CA VAL A 209 18.07 12.94 15.49
C VAL A 209 19.45 12.83 14.84
N ALA A 210 20.51 12.57 15.62
CA ALA A 210 21.85 12.30 15.08
C ALA A 210 21.93 10.97 14.32
N LYS A 211 20.97 10.05 14.53
CA LYS A 211 20.95 8.70 13.95
C LYS A 211 19.79 8.52 12.98
N THR A 212 19.90 9.19 11.85
CA THR A 212 18.88 9.21 10.77
C THR A 212 18.60 7.85 10.13
N SER A 213 19.42 6.83 10.38
CA SER A 213 19.21 5.46 9.90
C SER A 213 18.12 4.69 10.66
N VAL A 214 17.67 5.18 11.82
CA VAL A 214 16.61 4.53 12.60
C VAL A 214 15.27 5.20 12.28
N VAL A 215 14.33 4.39 11.80
CA VAL A 215 13.00 4.84 11.37
C VAL A 215 11.93 3.96 12.05
N ASP A 216 10.97 4.59 12.70
CA ASP A 216 9.88 3.91 13.41
C ASP A 216 8.55 4.67 13.26
N THR A 217 7.44 4.03 13.66
CA THR A 217 6.14 4.71 13.76
C THR A 217 6.07 5.56 15.02
N ALA A 218 5.09 6.48 15.12
CA ALA A 218 4.89 7.28 16.32
C ALA A 218 4.77 6.41 17.59
N ALA A 219 3.97 5.35 17.53
CA ALA A 219 3.84 4.38 18.62
C ALA A 219 5.14 3.60 18.91
N GLY A 220 5.89 3.24 17.85
CA GLY A 220 7.19 2.58 17.99
C GLY A 220 8.25 3.47 18.64
N TRP A 221 8.23 4.78 18.35
CA TRP A 221 9.04 5.77 19.03
C TRP A 221 8.67 5.91 20.51
N CYS A 222 7.38 5.89 20.87
CA CYS A 222 6.94 5.85 22.27
C CYS A 222 7.47 4.59 22.99
N PHE A 223 7.43 3.42 22.36
CA PHE A 223 8.00 2.18 22.93
C PHE A 223 9.51 2.30 23.18
N LYS A 224 10.27 2.82 22.21
CA LYS A 224 11.72 3.06 22.37
C LYS A 224 12.03 4.07 23.46
N LEU A 225 11.22 5.13 23.56
CA LEU A 225 11.34 6.16 24.60
C LEU A 225 11.15 5.54 25.99
N VAL A 226 10.16 4.68 26.17
CA VAL A 226 9.95 3.96 27.44
C VAL A 226 11.13 3.04 27.77
N GLY A 227 11.67 2.33 26.78
CA GLY A 227 12.90 1.55 26.93
C GLY A 227 14.12 2.40 27.31
N TRP A 228 14.22 3.60 26.76
CA TRP A 228 15.25 4.59 27.11
C TRP A 228 15.14 5.05 28.56
N ILE A 229 13.93 5.45 29.00
CA ILE A 229 13.67 5.84 30.40
C ILE A 229 14.07 4.74 31.37
N LYS A 230 13.72 3.48 31.08
CA LYS A 230 14.09 2.33 31.91
C LYS A 230 15.60 2.16 32.03
N ARG A 231 16.33 2.36 30.93
CA ARG A 231 17.80 2.28 30.90
C ARG A 231 18.44 3.40 31.72
N GLU A 232 18.01 4.63 31.51
CA GLU A 232 18.53 5.80 32.24
C GLU A 232 18.26 5.70 33.75
N ARG A 233 17.08 5.22 34.15
CA ARG A 233 16.77 4.97 35.57
C ARG A 233 17.65 3.87 36.19
N ALA A 234 17.92 2.80 35.45
CA ALA A 234 18.82 1.73 35.90
C ALA A 234 20.27 2.24 36.03
N LEU A 235 20.72 3.09 35.09
CA LEU A 235 22.01 3.75 35.17
C LEU A 235 22.08 4.67 36.39
N ALA A 236 21.09 5.55 36.58
CA ALA A 236 21.01 6.46 37.72
C ALA A 236 21.05 5.71 39.07
N ALA A 237 20.32 4.60 39.19
CA ALA A 237 20.34 3.75 40.38
C ALA A 237 21.72 3.11 40.62
N SER A 238 22.43 2.70 39.57
CA SER A 238 23.78 2.13 39.70
C SER A 238 24.83 3.15 40.13
N THR A 239 24.73 4.40 39.66
CA THR A 239 25.60 5.50 40.09
C THR A 239 25.36 5.88 41.55
N ALA A 240 24.10 5.92 42.01
CA ALA A 240 23.78 6.22 43.40
C ALA A 240 24.37 5.17 44.37
N THR A 241 24.30 3.89 44.02
CA THR A 241 24.89 2.80 44.84
C THR A 241 26.42 2.88 44.91
N ASN A 242 27.08 3.37 43.84
CA ASN A 242 28.53 3.54 43.83
C ASN A 242 29.01 4.75 44.65
N GLU A 243 28.22 5.82 44.73
CA GLU A 243 28.57 7.01 45.54
C GLU A 243 28.40 6.75 47.05
N GLU A 244 27.38 5.99 47.47
CA GLU A 244 27.23 5.58 48.87
C GLU A 244 28.33 4.61 49.33
N GLY A 245 28.86 3.77 48.41
CA GLY A 245 29.99 2.88 48.69
C GLY A 245 31.35 3.59 48.78
N SER A 246 31.49 4.79 48.20
CA SER A 246 32.75 5.54 48.20
C SER A 246 32.91 6.49 49.40
N ALA A 247 31.84 6.76 50.16
CA ALA A 247 31.88 7.63 51.33
C ALA A 247 32.28 6.91 52.65
N GLY A 248 32.47 5.58 52.62
CA GLY A 248 32.68 4.76 53.81
C GLY A 248 34.10 4.24 54.06
N ASP A 249 35.03 4.36 53.11
CA ASP A 249 36.37 3.76 53.25
C ASP A 249 37.45 4.83 53.50
N ASP A 250 37.35 5.45 54.67
CA ASP A 250 38.42 6.28 55.25
C ASP A 250 39.56 5.37 55.75
N TRP A 251 40.41 4.95 54.81
CA TRP A 251 41.60 4.14 55.06
C TRP A 251 42.71 4.90 55.80
N ALA A 252 42.56 6.21 56.06
CA ALA A 252 43.59 7.07 56.65
C ALA A 252 43.66 7.02 58.20
N ALA A 253 42.73 6.34 58.88
CA ALA A 253 42.64 6.35 60.35
C ALA A 253 43.40 5.21 61.08
N LYS A 254 43.99 4.23 60.38
CA LYS A 254 44.71 3.13 61.04
C LYS A 254 46.22 3.42 61.12
N GLY A 255 46.57 4.14 62.19
CA GLY A 255 47.94 4.47 62.56
C GLY A 255 48.87 3.26 62.67
N VAL A 256 50.02 3.38 62.01
CA VAL A 256 51.20 2.52 62.17
C VAL A 256 51.76 2.74 63.57
N ARG A 257 51.86 1.67 64.37
CA ARG A 257 52.73 1.64 65.55
C ARG A 257 53.98 0.83 65.20
N LEU A 258 55.13 1.50 65.37
CA LEU A 258 56.50 0.98 65.30
C LEU A 258 56.70 -0.26 66.17
#